data_AF-A0A821Y6V7-F1
#
_entry.id   AF-A0A821Y6V7-F1
#
_cell.length_a   1.000
_cell.length_b   1.000
_cell.length_c   1.000
_cell.angle_alpha   90.00
_cell.angle_beta   90.00
_cell.angle_gamma   90.00
#
_symmetry.space_group_name_H-M   'P 1'
#
loop_
_entity.id
_entity.type
_entity.pdbx_description
1 polymer ?
#
loop_
_entity_poly.entity_id
_entity_poly.type
_entity_poly.pdbx_seq_one_letter_code
_entity_poly.pdbx_strand_id
1 'polypeptide(L)'
;KTDDCQYSTPEGIFDLRTFGYKNQPKYKNVAASGSPFLKFSFNGCFPYSTTDTCKNAAACVTDQITSTDMLIARQVNRKFTYAHGIITIVYTDGAASTVNVFLICNDTESAQAAQINDNTYLFNIESKCACPGKCIYTPDESSGGLTGGAIFIIILVSAMAIYAIASVIFLRFVKHEQGINLVPNRNLWLQLGHDSIHGVRFLVAKIQRRNTYEEV
;
A
#
# COMPACT_ATOMS: atom_id res chain seq x y z
N LYS A 1 -11.82 2.37 23.94
CA LYS A 1 -12.05 2.27 22.48
C LYS A 1 -12.00 3.68 21.94
N THR A 2 -11.04 4.00 21.06
CA THR A 2 -10.79 5.38 20.59
C THR A 2 -11.35 5.61 19.18
N ASP A 3 -11.41 4.54 18.38
CA ASP A 3 -12.06 4.44 17.07
C ASP A 3 -12.39 2.94 16.82
N ASP A 4 -13.09 2.62 15.73
CA ASP A 4 -13.46 1.26 15.37
C ASP A 4 -12.23 0.40 15.01
N CYS A 5 -11.18 0.99 14.43
CA CYS A 5 -9.94 0.31 14.02
C CYS A 5 -8.69 0.71 14.81
N GLN A 6 -8.85 1.46 15.91
CA GLN A 6 -7.76 1.75 16.82
C GLN A 6 -8.01 1.10 18.17
N TYR A 7 -6.97 0.49 18.72
CA TYR A 7 -7.01 -0.16 20.01
C TYR A 7 -5.93 0.44 20.91
N SER A 8 -6.31 0.90 22.11
CA SER A 8 -5.35 1.42 23.08
C SER A 8 -4.87 0.28 23.96
N THR A 9 -3.57 0.04 23.99
CA THR A 9 -2.92 -0.86 24.94
C THR A 9 -2.20 -0.02 26.02
N PRO A 10 -1.74 -0.63 27.12
CA PRO A 10 -0.87 0.06 28.09
C PRO A 10 0.45 0.56 27.50
N GLU A 11 0.92 -0.05 26.40
CA GLU A 11 2.20 0.27 25.75
C GLU A 11 2.07 1.32 24.64
N GLY A 12 0.85 1.61 24.17
CA GLY A 12 0.62 2.62 23.15
C GLY A 12 -0.68 2.40 22.36
N ILE A 13 -0.84 3.17 21.30
CA ILE A 13 -1.96 3.02 20.36
C ILE A 13 -1.56 2.02 19.28
N PHE A 14 -2.42 1.04 19.07
CA PHE A 14 -2.35 0.11 17.97
C PHE A 14 -3.36 0.53 16.89
N ASP A 15 -2.89 0.61 15.64
CA ASP A 15 -3.70 1.02 14.50
C ASP A 15 -3.88 -0.14 13.52
N LEU A 16 -5.07 -0.74 13.51
CA LEU A 16 -5.38 -1.88 12.64
C LEU A 16 -5.39 -1.51 11.15
N ARG A 17 -5.46 -0.22 10.81
CA ARG A 17 -5.46 0.24 9.42
C ARG A 17 -4.13 -0.03 8.72
N THR A 18 -3.02 -0.18 9.46
CA THR A 18 -1.73 -0.59 8.88
C THR A 18 -1.72 -2.05 8.41
N PHE A 19 -2.72 -2.84 8.82
CA PHE A 19 -2.93 -4.22 8.41
C PHE A 19 -4.04 -4.39 7.38
N GLY A 20 -4.47 -3.29 6.73
CA GLY A 20 -5.44 -3.39 5.66
C GLY A 20 -5.31 -2.35 4.56
N TYR A 21 -5.74 -2.72 3.36
CA TYR A 21 -5.90 -1.81 2.23
C TYR A 21 -7.39 -1.54 1.99
N LYS A 22 -7.70 -0.38 1.42
CA LYS A 22 -9.07 -0.09 0.97
C LYS A 22 -9.41 -0.98 -0.22
N ASN A 23 -10.59 -1.59 -0.21
CA ASN A 23 -11.18 -2.38 -1.31
C ASN A 23 -10.43 -3.65 -1.73
N GLN A 24 -9.30 -4.00 -1.11
CA GLN A 24 -8.54 -5.21 -1.43
C GLN A 24 -7.89 -5.80 -0.17
N PRO A 25 -7.66 -7.12 -0.11
CA PRO A 25 -6.96 -7.72 1.02
C PRO A 25 -5.48 -7.32 1.02
N LYS A 26 -4.96 -6.87 2.17
CA LYS A 26 -3.51 -6.64 2.34
C LYS A 26 -2.73 -7.94 2.24
N TYR A 27 -3.21 -8.99 2.90
CA TYR A 27 -2.60 -10.31 2.85
C TYR A 27 -3.42 -11.16 1.90
N LYS A 28 -2.94 -11.35 0.68
CA LYS A 28 -3.67 -12.06 -0.39
C LYS A 28 -3.02 -13.43 -0.64
N ASN A 29 -3.84 -14.45 -0.78
CA ASN A 29 -3.44 -15.81 -1.17
C ASN A 29 -2.33 -16.43 -0.30
N VAL A 30 -2.36 -16.18 1.01
CA VAL A 30 -1.46 -16.81 1.98
C VAL A 30 -1.77 -18.30 2.04
N ALA A 31 -0.79 -19.15 1.75
CA ALA A 31 -0.99 -20.59 1.77
C ALA A 31 -1.27 -21.09 3.19
N ALA A 32 -2.22 -22.00 3.34
CA ALA A 32 -2.50 -22.61 4.62
C ALA A 32 -1.44 -23.65 4.99
N SER A 33 -0.93 -23.59 6.21
CA SER A 33 -0.07 -24.62 6.79
C SER A 33 -0.81 -25.97 6.80
N GLY A 34 -0.20 -26.99 6.20
CA GLY A 34 -0.78 -28.34 6.10
C GLY A 34 -1.84 -28.53 5.00
N SER A 35 -2.24 -27.48 4.29
CA SER A 35 -3.21 -27.56 3.18
C SER A 35 -2.85 -26.55 2.08
N PRO A 36 -1.86 -26.87 1.22
CA PRO A 36 -1.30 -25.92 0.26
C PRO A 36 -2.30 -25.41 -0.79
N PHE A 37 -3.40 -26.15 -0.98
CA PHE A 37 -4.51 -25.83 -1.87
C PHE A 37 -5.47 -24.77 -1.28
N LEU A 38 -5.47 -24.56 0.04
CA LEU A 38 -6.25 -23.49 0.66
C LEU A 38 -5.43 -22.19 0.68
N LYS A 39 -6.00 -21.13 0.11
CA LYS A 39 -5.41 -19.79 0.05
C LYS A 39 -6.24 -18.82 0.87
N PHE A 40 -5.62 -18.26 1.91
CA PHE A 40 -6.23 -17.31 2.81
C PHE A 40 -5.99 -15.88 2.33
N SER A 41 -7.05 -15.09 2.32
CA SER A 41 -6.98 -13.65 2.13
C SER A 41 -7.54 -12.95 3.36
N PHE A 42 -6.82 -11.95 3.87
CA PHE A 42 -7.17 -11.22 5.08
C PHE A 42 -6.93 -9.71 4.92
N ASN A 43 -7.81 -8.94 5.54
CA ASN A 43 -7.72 -7.49 5.64
C ASN A 43 -8.15 -7.02 7.03
N GLY A 44 -7.28 -6.25 7.69
CA GLY A 44 -7.49 -5.83 9.08
C GLY A 44 -8.70 -4.94 9.29
N CYS A 45 -8.61 -3.66 8.91
CA CYS A 45 -9.64 -2.67 9.26
C CYS A 45 -10.73 -2.50 8.19
N PHE A 46 -10.37 -2.63 6.91
CA PHE A 46 -11.25 -2.26 5.81
C PHE A 46 -11.95 -3.51 5.24
N PRO A 47 -13.26 -3.46 4.96
CA PRO A 47 -13.91 -4.53 4.22
C PRO A 47 -13.40 -4.55 2.78
N TYR A 48 -13.32 -5.75 2.18
CA TYR A 48 -13.03 -5.91 0.76
C TYR A 48 -14.04 -6.87 0.11
N SER A 49 -14.12 -6.84 -1.20
CA SER A 49 -14.92 -7.81 -1.96
C SER A 49 -14.10 -8.34 -3.14
N THR A 50 -13.87 -9.64 -3.20
CA THR A 50 -13.12 -10.30 -4.30
C THR A 50 -14.04 -11.06 -5.24
N THR A 51 -15.08 -11.68 -4.71
CA THR A 51 -16.04 -12.52 -5.44
C THR A 51 -17.44 -12.35 -4.87
N ASP A 52 -18.43 -12.99 -5.50
CA ASP A 52 -19.80 -12.92 -5.01
C ASP A 52 -19.99 -13.55 -3.62
N THR A 53 -19.18 -14.55 -3.26
CA THR A 53 -19.20 -15.17 -1.93
C THR A 53 -18.48 -14.29 -0.90
N CYS A 54 -17.30 -13.79 -1.24
CA CYS A 54 -16.50 -12.96 -0.34
C CYS A 54 -16.81 -11.48 -0.53
N LYS A 55 -18.05 -11.08 -0.16
CA LYS A 55 -18.51 -9.68 -0.10
C LYS A 55 -18.36 -9.08 1.29
N ASN A 56 -17.81 -7.87 1.36
CA ASN A 56 -17.55 -7.15 2.61
C ASN A 56 -16.78 -8.00 3.64
N ALA A 57 -15.84 -8.80 3.13
CA ALA A 57 -15.05 -9.74 3.91
C ALA A 57 -13.96 -9.02 4.72
N ALA A 58 -13.69 -9.54 5.91
CA ALA A 58 -12.44 -9.35 6.63
C ALA A 58 -11.46 -10.49 6.33
N ALA A 59 -11.99 -11.71 6.18
CA ALA A 59 -11.23 -12.89 5.79
C ALA A 59 -12.03 -13.77 4.83
N CYS A 60 -11.33 -14.35 3.86
CA CYS A 60 -11.86 -15.25 2.84
C CYS A 60 -10.85 -16.37 2.58
N VAL A 61 -11.33 -17.57 2.28
CA VAL A 61 -10.50 -18.67 1.80
C VAL A 61 -10.93 -19.05 0.40
N THR A 62 -9.94 -19.30 -0.45
CA THR A 62 -10.12 -19.90 -1.76
C THR A 62 -9.53 -21.30 -1.74
N ASP A 63 -10.33 -22.30 -2.08
CA ASP A 63 -9.86 -23.65 -2.35
C ASP A 63 -9.45 -23.78 -3.82
N GLN A 64 -8.17 -24.02 -4.07
CA GLN A 64 -7.62 -24.15 -5.42
C GLN A 64 -8.02 -25.45 -6.12
N ILE A 65 -8.47 -26.47 -5.41
CA ILE A 65 -8.91 -27.73 -6.03
C ILE A 65 -10.29 -27.54 -6.65
N THR A 66 -11.23 -27.02 -5.86
CA THR A 66 -12.61 -26.80 -6.30
C THR A 66 -12.81 -25.44 -6.99
N SER A 67 -11.82 -24.55 -6.91
CA SER A 67 -11.93 -23.14 -7.33
C SER A 67 -13.11 -22.42 -6.67
N THR A 68 -13.40 -22.77 -5.41
CA THR A 68 -14.49 -22.18 -4.64
C THR A 68 -13.97 -21.24 -3.56
N ASP A 69 -14.74 -20.19 -3.30
CA ASP A 69 -14.48 -19.25 -2.22
C ASP A 69 -15.41 -19.48 -1.05
N MET A 70 -14.88 -19.26 0.15
CA MET A 70 -15.59 -19.36 1.42
C MET A 70 -15.36 -18.07 2.22
N LEU A 71 -16.46 -17.41 2.57
CA LEU A 71 -16.43 -16.27 3.49
C LEU A 71 -16.20 -16.79 4.92
N ILE A 72 -15.14 -16.31 5.58
CA ILE A 72 -14.85 -16.70 6.96
C ILE A 72 -15.42 -15.69 7.96
N ALA A 73 -15.14 -14.40 7.71
CA ALA A 73 -15.47 -13.36 8.65
C ALA A 73 -15.72 -12.02 7.97
N ARG A 74 -16.56 -11.19 8.60
CA ARG A 74 -16.84 -9.80 8.22
C ARG A 74 -16.28 -8.83 9.26
N GLN A 75 -16.21 -7.56 8.89
CA GLN A 75 -15.70 -6.47 9.76
C GLN A 75 -16.65 -6.09 10.92
N VAL A 76 -17.88 -6.61 10.94
CA VAL A 76 -18.94 -6.20 11.87
C VAL A 76 -18.67 -6.59 13.32
N ASN A 77 -18.15 -7.80 13.58
CA ASN A 77 -17.95 -8.32 14.93
C ASN A 77 -16.49 -8.68 15.16
N ARG A 78 -15.73 -7.71 15.68
CA ARG A 78 -14.33 -7.89 16.09
C ARG A 78 -14.14 -7.67 17.59
N LYS A 79 -13.35 -8.54 18.22
CA LYS A 79 -12.93 -8.42 19.62
C LYS A 79 -11.41 -8.34 19.68
N PHE A 80 -10.91 -7.39 20.46
CA PHE A 80 -9.48 -7.20 20.69
C PHE A 80 -9.14 -7.69 22.08
N THR A 81 -8.06 -8.45 22.18
CA THR A 81 -7.43 -8.87 23.42
C THR A 81 -5.95 -8.53 23.32
N TYR A 82 -5.36 -8.09 24.42
CA TYR A 82 -3.93 -7.84 24.50
C TYR A 82 -3.37 -8.54 25.75
N ALA A 83 -2.41 -9.43 25.53
CA ALA A 83 -1.76 -10.19 26.59
C ALA A 83 -0.31 -10.47 26.22
N HIS A 84 0.61 -10.23 27.14
CA HIS A 84 2.05 -10.52 26.98
C HIS A 84 2.67 -9.97 25.68
N GLY A 85 2.34 -8.73 25.29
CA GLY A 85 2.88 -8.13 24.06
C GLY A 85 2.26 -8.61 22.75
N ILE A 86 1.29 -9.53 22.80
CA ILE A 86 0.58 -10.04 21.62
C ILE A 86 -0.81 -9.44 21.57
N ILE A 87 -1.17 -8.88 20.41
CA ILE A 87 -2.53 -8.42 20.14
C ILE A 87 -3.25 -9.53 19.40
N THR A 88 -4.33 -10.03 19.99
CA THR A 88 -5.23 -11.00 19.36
C THR A 88 -6.50 -10.31 18.93
N ILE A 89 -6.89 -10.51 17.68
CA ILE A 89 -8.13 -10.00 17.12
C ILE A 89 -8.96 -11.16 16.64
N VAL A 90 -10.17 -11.27 17.18
CA VAL A 90 -11.12 -12.31 16.80
C VAL A 90 -12.19 -11.69 15.93
N TYR A 91 -12.27 -12.13 14.67
CA TYR A 91 -13.38 -11.75 13.77
C TYR A 91 -14.36 -12.90 13.65
N THR A 92 -15.66 -12.57 13.67
CA THR A 92 -16.75 -13.55 13.60
C THR A 92 -17.80 -13.11 12.59
N ASP A 93 -18.43 -14.07 11.92
CA ASP A 93 -19.62 -13.84 11.08
C ASP A 93 -20.88 -14.45 11.70
N GLY A 94 -21.20 -14.04 12.93
CA GLY A 94 -22.51 -14.30 13.55
C GLY A 94 -22.75 -15.70 14.14
N ALA A 95 -21.98 -16.75 13.77
CA ALA A 95 -21.79 -18.00 14.55
C ALA A 95 -21.02 -19.10 13.79
N ALA A 96 -20.99 -19.08 12.45
CA ALA A 96 -20.53 -20.24 11.68
C ALA A 96 -19.01 -20.43 11.65
N SER A 97 -18.24 -19.33 11.52
CA SER A 97 -16.77 -19.38 11.42
C SER A 97 -16.11 -18.24 12.19
N THR A 98 -14.93 -18.52 12.73
CA THR A 98 -14.11 -17.56 13.49
C THR A 98 -12.70 -17.54 12.93
N VAL A 99 -12.13 -16.35 12.77
CA VAL A 99 -10.70 -16.17 12.49
C VAL A 99 -10.03 -15.46 13.66
N ASN A 100 -9.01 -16.12 14.20
CA ASN A 100 -8.12 -15.60 15.23
C ASN A 100 -6.88 -15.04 14.56
N VAL A 101 -6.72 -13.72 14.64
CA VAL A 101 -5.57 -13.01 14.08
C VAL A 101 -4.63 -12.68 15.22
N PHE A 102 -3.43 -13.26 15.18
CA PHE A 102 -2.37 -12.97 16.14
C PHE A 102 -1.37 -12.02 15.49
N LEU A 103 -1.20 -10.87 16.14
CA LEU A 103 -0.26 -9.86 15.71
C LEU A 103 0.95 -9.92 16.63
N ILE A 104 2.09 -10.27 16.03
CA ILE A 104 3.35 -10.50 16.71
C ILE A 104 4.31 -9.39 16.33
N CYS A 105 4.81 -8.67 17.34
CA CYS A 105 5.82 -7.63 17.15
C CYS A 105 7.14 -8.26 16.69
N ASN A 106 7.55 -7.95 15.45
CA ASN A 106 8.81 -8.39 14.86
C ASN A 106 9.27 -7.35 13.83
N ASP A 107 10.58 -7.16 13.62
CA ASP A 107 11.07 -6.19 12.63
C ASP A 107 10.81 -6.64 11.18
N THR A 108 10.68 -7.96 10.94
CA THR A 108 10.33 -8.53 9.64
C THR A 108 8.82 -8.68 9.47
N GLU A 109 8.32 -8.35 8.28
CA GLU A 109 6.92 -8.61 7.92
C GLU A 109 6.76 -10.03 7.36
N SER A 110 5.93 -10.85 8.03
CA SER A 110 5.58 -12.19 7.57
C SER A 110 4.13 -12.51 7.92
N ALA A 111 3.48 -13.37 7.15
CA ALA A 111 2.12 -13.80 7.41
C ALA A 111 1.97 -15.30 7.17
N GLN A 112 1.31 -15.99 8.09
CA GLN A 112 1.03 -17.42 8.03
C GLN A 112 -0.43 -17.67 8.37
N ALA A 113 -1.05 -18.60 7.66
CA ALA A 113 -2.43 -18.98 7.88
C ALA A 113 -2.53 -20.48 8.18
N ALA A 114 -3.49 -20.85 9.01
CA ALA A 114 -3.81 -22.25 9.27
C ALA A 114 -5.32 -22.41 9.47
N GLN A 115 -5.84 -23.55 9.03
CA GLN A 115 -7.13 -24.03 9.49
C GLN A 115 -6.88 -24.97 10.66
N ILE A 116 -7.44 -24.63 11.83
CA ILE A 116 -7.28 -25.44 13.04
C ILE A 116 -8.36 -26.52 13.05
N ASN A 117 -9.61 -26.10 12.87
CA ASN A 117 -10.79 -26.96 12.76
C ASN A 117 -11.68 -26.45 11.62
N ASP A 118 -12.76 -27.16 11.28
CA ASP A 118 -13.68 -26.81 10.18
C ASP A 118 -14.15 -25.34 10.21
N ASN A 119 -14.36 -24.79 11.41
CA ASN A 119 -14.93 -23.46 11.61
C ASN A 119 -13.96 -22.46 12.26
N THR A 120 -12.72 -22.87 12.54
CA THR A 120 -11.74 -22.03 13.25
C THR A 120 -10.46 -21.89 12.45
N TYR A 121 -10.16 -20.66 12.12
CA TYR A 121 -9.01 -20.27 11.32
C TYR A 121 -8.07 -19.41 12.14
N LEU A 122 -6.79 -19.51 11.84
CA LEU A 122 -5.73 -18.81 12.51
C LEU A 122 -4.89 -18.05 11.48
N PHE A 123 -4.56 -16.82 11.81
CA PHE A 123 -3.75 -15.95 10.97
C PHE A 123 -2.69 -15.27 11.82
N ASN A 124 -1.44 -15.70 11.69
CA ASN A 124 -0.30 -15.10 12.38
C ASN A 124 0.32 -14.06 11.46
N ILE A 125 0.40 -12.82 11.92
CA ILE A 125 1.09 -11.75 11.22
C ILE A 125 2.20 -11.24 12.12
N GLU A 126 3.41 -11.36 11.64
CA GLU A 126 4.58 -10.72 12.21
C GLU A 126 4.79 -9.40 11.49
N SER A 127 4.94 -8.30 12.23
CA SER A 127 5.19 -7.00 11.63
C SER A 127 5.68 -6.01 12.69
N LYS A 128 6.48 -5.03 12.25
CA LYS A 128 6.90 -3.92 13.10
C LYS A 128 5.70 -3.10 13.57
N CYS A 129 4.62 -3.11 12.78
CA CYS A 129 3.38 -2.42 13.10
C CYS A 129 2.51 -3.16 14.13
N ALA A 130 2.85 -4.39 14.48
CA ALA A 130 2.19 -5.09 15.59
C ALA A 130 2.70 -4.56 16.95
N CYS A 131 3.87 -3.92 16.96
CA CYS A 131 4.41 -3.24 18.12
C CYS A 131 3.61 -1.95 18.40
N PRO A 132 3.00 -1.76 19.59
CA PRO A 132 2.24 -0.58 19.92
C PRO A 132 3.03 0.72 19.70
N GLY A 133 2.40 1.72 19.06
CA GLY A 133 3.00 3.04 18.82
C GLY A 133 4.11 3.12 17.75
N LYS A 134 4.48 2.01 17.10
CA LYS A 134 5.55 2.01 16.07
C LYS A 134 5.08 2.37 14.67
N CYS A 135 3.81 2.12 14.36
CA CYS A 135 3.23 2.48 13.08
C CYS A 135 1.95 3.30 13.28
N ILE A 136 1.79 4.31 12.43
CA ILE A 136 0.59 5.12 12.34
C ILE A 136 0.12 5.00 10.90
N TYR A 137 -1.17 4.75 10.70
CA TYR A 137 -1.72 4.68 9.35
C TYR A 137 -1.65 6.06 8.68
N THR A 138 -0.88 6.13 7.60
CA THR A 138 -0.91 7.23 6.64
C THR A 138 -1.74 6.79 5.43
N PRO A 139 -2.79 7.53 5.06
CA PRO A 139 -3.72 7.10 4.00
C PRO A 139 -3.15 6.97 2.57
N ASP A 140 -1.84 7.18 2.37
CA ASP A 140 -1.17 7.15 1.05
C ASP A 140 -0.42 5.85 0.71
N GLU A 141 -0.33 4.88 1.63
CA GLU A 141 0.44 3.64 1.41
C GLU A 141 -0.43 2.53 0.78
N SER A 142 -1.21 2.85 -0.26
CA SER A 142 -1.87 1.81 -1.07
C SER A 142 -0.86 1.13 -1.98
N SER A 143 -0.34 -0.01 -1.53
CA SER A 143 0.23 -1.10 -2.34
C SER A 143 1.13 -0.67 -3.51
N GLY A 144 2.42 -0.45 -3.26
CA GLY A 144 3.56 -0.81 -4.13
C GLY A 144 3.51 -0.54 -5.65
N GLY A 145 2.63 0.34 -6.15
CA GLY A 145 2.55 0.74 -7.54
C GLY A 145 3.19 2.11 -7.70
N LEU A 146 3.97 2.30 -8.77
CA LEU A 146 4.35 3.66 -9.16
C LEU A 146 3.07 4.48 -9.32
N THR A 147 3.02 5.66 -8.68
CA THR A 147 1.89 6.57 -8.84
C THR A 147 1.69 6.87 -10.33
N GLY A 148 0.44 7.11 -10.74
CA GLY A 148 0.16 7.48 -12.14
C GLY A 148 1.01 8.67 -12.62
N GLY A 149 1.36 9.59 -11.71
CA GLY A 149 2.29 10.69 -11.97
C GLY A 149 3.71 10.21 -12.28
N ALA A 150 4.25 9.24 -11.53
CA ALA A 150 5.57 8.68 -11.80
C ALA A 150 5.62 7.93 -13.15
N ILE A 151 4.56 7.20 -13.50
CA ILE A 151 4.43 6.54 -14.81
C ILE A 151 4.44 7.57 -15.94
N PHE A 152 3.67 8.66 -15.80
CA PHE A 152 3.64 9.74 -16.78
C PHE A 152 5.01 10.38 -16.99
N ILE A 153 5.75 10.64 -15.91
CA ILE A 153 7.11 11.20 -15.98
C ILE A 153 8.06 10.25 -16.71
N ILE A 154 7.99 8.94 -16.46
CA ILE A 154 8.83 7.95 -17.15
C ILE A 154 8.57 7.96 -18.67
N ILE A 155 7.29 8.01 -19.08
CA ILE A 155 6.91 8.11 -20.49
C ILE A 155 7.44 9.41 -21.11
N LEU A 156 7.30 10.53 -20.41
CA LEU A 156 7.75 11.84 -20.90
C LEU A 156 9.28 11.90 -21.05
N VAL A 157 10.03 11.39 -20.08
CA VAL A 157 11.50 11.36 -20.12
C VAL A 157 12.01 10.43 -21.23
N SER A 158 11.41 9.26 -21.38
CA SER A 158 11.77 8.33 -22.47
C SER A 158 11.49 8.91 -23.85
N ALA A 159 10.35 9.56 -24.06
CA ALA A 159 10.03 10.25 -25.30
C ALA A 159 11.01 11.40 -25.62
N MET A 160 11.39 12.20 -24.61
CA MET A 160 12.40 13.26 -24.78
C MET A 160 13.78 12.69 -25.15
N ALA A 161 14.19 11.56 -24.58
CA ALA A 161 15.45 10.90 -24.93
C ALA A 161 15.48 10.45 -26.39
N ILE A 162 14.40 9.80 -26.86
CA ILE A 162 14.27 9.40 -28.27
C ILE A 162 14.31 10.62 -29.19
N TYR A 163 13.56 11.67 -28.85
CA TYR A 163 13.57 12.92 -29.59
C TYR A 163 14.97 13.54 -29.70
N ALA A 164 15.72 13.60 -28.59
CA ALA A 164 17.07 14.15 -28.57
C ALA A 164 18.02 13.35 -29.46
N ILE A 165 18.01 12.01 -29.35
CA ILE A 165 18.89 11.14 -30.14
C ILE A 165 18.56 11.26 -31.64
N ALA A 166 17.29 11.11 -32.02
CA ALA A 166 16.87 11.18 -33.41
C ALA A 166 17.20 12.55 -34.03
N SER A 167 17.00 13.62 -33.27
CA SER A 167 17.27 14.99 -33.74
C SER A 167 18.76 15.25 -33.90
N VAL A 168 19.61 14.77 -32.98
CA VAL A 168 21.08 14.90 -33.11
C VAL A 168 21.58 14.13 -34.33
N ILE A 169 21.07 12.91 -34.56
CA ILE A 169 21.40 12.12 -35.75
C ILE A 169 21.00 12.89 -37.02
N PHE A 170 19.77 13.39 -37.08
CA PHE A 170 19.28 14.13 -38.24
C PHE A 170 20.09 15.40 -38.52
N LEU A 171 20.34 16.23 -37.49
CA LEU A 171 21.09 17.48 -37.64
C LEU A 171 22.55 17.23 -38.03
N ARG A 172 23.17 16.17 -37.51
CA ARG A 172 24.56 15.83 -37.81
C ARG A 172 24.75 15.23 -39.19
N PHE A 173 23.92 14.25 -39.55
CA PHE A 173 24.15 13.44 -40.76
C PHE A 173 23.43 13.97 -41.99
N VAL A 174 22.27 14.62 -41.82
CA VAL A 174 21.51 15.17 -42.96
C VAL A 174 21.84 16.64 -43.18
N LYS A 175 21.90 17.44 -42.11
CA LYS A 175 22.14 18.88 -42.21
C LYS A 175 23.60 19.30 -42.04
N HIS A 176 24.49 18.37 -41.69
CA HIS A 176 25.92 18.63 -41.47
C HIS A 176 26.22 19.77 -40.48
N GLU A 177 25.29 20.05 -39.55
CA GLU A 177 25.46 21.04 -38.50
C GLU A 177 26.49 20.56 -37.47
N GLN A 178 27.30 21.48 -36.94
CA GLN A 178 28.34 21.17 -35.96
C GLN A 178 28.21 22.05 -34.71
N GLY A 179 28.77 21.57 -33.60
CA GLY A 179 28.79 22.30 -32.33
C GLY A 179 27.41 22.51 -31.72
N ILE A 180 27.14 23.71 -31.22
CA ILE A 180 25.93 24.01 -30.44
C ILE A 180 24.63 23.98 -31.26
N ASN A 181 24.73 23.95 -32.59
CA ASN A 181 23.60 23.87 -33.51
C ASN A 181 22.99 22.47 -33.60
N LEU A 182 23.63 21.45 -32.99
CA LEU A 182 23.12 20.09 -32.90
C LEU A 182 21.96 19.95 -31.90
N VAL A 183 21.67 20.99 -31.11
CA VAL A 183 20.52 21.00 -30.19
C VAL A 183 19.25 21.42 -30.96
N PRO A 184 18.29 20.51 -31.15
CA PRO A 184 17.05 20.83 -31.85
C PRO A 184 16.21 21.81 -31.02
N ASN A 185 15.56 22.78 -31.68
CA ASN A 185 14.66 23.75 -31.03
C ASN A 185 15.28 24.42 -29.79
N ARG A 186 16.56 24.81 -29.87
CA ARG A 186 17.33 25.39 -28.76
C ARG A 186 16.60 26.49 -27.99
N ASN A 187 15.85 27.34 -28.69
CA ASN A 187 15.10 28.43 -28.06
C ASN A 187 14.00 27.90 -27.11
N LEU A 188 13.33 26.81 -27.49
CA LEU A 188 12.31 26.17 -26.66
C LEU A 188 12.92 25.60 -25.37
N TRP A 189 14.09 24.96 -25.45
CA TRP A 189 14.78 24.42 -24.27
C TRP A 189 15.28 25.51 -23.32
N LEU A 190 15.78 26.62 -23.87
CA LEU A 190 16.19 27.78 -23.07
C LEU A 190 15.00 28.44 -22.37
N GLN A 191 13.87 28.57 -23.07
CA GLN A 191 12.63 29.09 -22.49
C GLN A 191 12.10 28.18 -21.39
N LEU A 192 12.03 26.86 -21.63
CA LEU A 192 11.63 25.89 -20.60
C LEU A 192 12.54 25.93 -19.37
N GLY A 193 13.86 26.04 -19.56
CA GLY A 193 14.83 26.18 -18.46
C GLY A 193 14.63 27.46 -17.66
N HIS A 194 14.37 28.58 -18.33
CA HIS A 194 14.08 29.85 -17.67
C HIS A 194 12.78 29.78 -16.86
N ASP A 195 11.70 29.28 -17.47
CA ASP A 195 10.37 29.28 -16.85
C ASP A 195 10.27 28.32 -15.66
N SER A 196 10.96 27.17 -15.72
CA SER A 196 11.05 26.24 -14.60
C SER A 196 11.79 26.83 -13.39
N ILE A 197 12.84 27.62 -13.60
CA ILE A 197 13.56 28.32 -12.51
C ILE A 197 12.65 29.33 -11.81
N HIS A 198 11.81 30.06 -12.55
CA HIS A 198 10.84 30.99 -11.96
C HIS A 198 9.78 30.27 -11.13
N GLY A 199 9.27 29.14 -11.63
CA GLY A 199 8.33 28.30 -10.88
C GLY A 199 8.90 27.80 -9.55
N VAL A 200 10.14 27.28 -9.54
CA VAL A 200 10.80 26.80 -8.33
C VAL A 200 11.04 27.94 -7.33
N ARG A 201 11.51 29.10 -7.81
CA ARG A 201 11.72 30.29 -6.95
C ARG A 201 10.41 30.74 -6.30
N PHE A 202 9.29 30.71 -7.03
CA PHE A 202 7.98 31.04 -6.49
C PHE A 202 7.54 30.06 -5.39
N LEU A 203 7.72 28.76 -5.61
CA LEU A 203 7.40 27.72 -4.61
C LEU A 203 8.24 27.87 -3.35
N VAL A 204 9.55 28.03 -3.49
CA VAL A 204 10.48 28.23 -2.36
C VAL A 204 10.12 29.49 -1.57
N ALA A 205 9.85 30.60 -2.25
CA ALA A 205 9.45 31.85 -1.60
C ALA A 205 8.13 31.71 -0.81
N LYS A 206 7.17 30.93 -1.31
CA LYS A 206 5.92 30.66 -0.59
C LYS A 206 6.12 29.78 0.64
N ILE A 207 6.97 28.75 0.55
CA ILE A 207 7.29 27.86 1.68
C ILE A 207 8.02 28.64 2.78
N GLN A 208 9.01 29.45 2.41
CA GLN A 208 9.76 30.28 3.36
C GLN A 208 8.88 31.31 4.08
N ARG A 209 7.94 31.95 3.37
CA ARG A 209 6.97 32.86 4.00
C ARG A 209 6.02 32.17 4.96
N ARG A 210 5.68 30.89 4.75
CA ARG A 210 4.77 30.16 5.63
C ARG A 210 5.39 29.90 7.00
N ASN A 211 6.68 29.56 7.05
CA ASN A 211 7.42 29.34 8.28
C ASN A 211 7.52 30.62 9.14
N THR A 212 7.49 31.81 8.55
CA THR A 212 7.60 33.09 9.28
C THR A 212 6.32 33.48 10.04
N TYR A 213 5.17 32.86 9.72
CA TYR A 213 3.91 33.10 10.44
C TYR A 213 3.66 32.10 11.58
N GLU A 214 4.44 31.02 11.66
CA GLU A 214 4.34 30.04 12.76
C GLU A 214 5.28 30.34 13.93
N GLU A 215 6.14 31.35 13.81
CA GLU A 215 7.06 31.83 14.85
C GLU A 215 6.60 33.12 15.57
N VAL A 216 5.33 33.54 15.44
CA VAL A 216 4.75 34.72 16.13
C VAL A 216 3.62 34.32 17.06
#